data_AF-A0A0F9MTW0-F1
#
_entry.id   AF-A0A0F9MTW0-F1
#
_cell.length_a   1.000
_cell.length_b   1.000
_cell.length_c   1.000
_cell.angle_alpha   90.00
_cell.angle_beta   90.00
_cell.angle_gamma   90.00
#
_symmetry.space_group_name_H-M   'P 1'
#
loop_
_entity.id
_entity.type
_entity.pdbx_description
1 polymer ?
#
loop_
_entity_poly.entity_id
_entity_poly.type
_entity_poly.pdbx_seq_one_letter_code
_entity_poly.pdbx_strand_id
1 'polypeptide(L)' 'MIKNSKSKKKFSKEEFFQADIQSWKYRGKFDYIFSMESIYYSESLDLALKKIFKLLKNGGQFFCGTDL' A
#
# COMPACT_ATOMS: atom_id res chain seq x y z
N MET A 1 16.41 0.67 -0.95
CA MET A 1 15.32 0.25 -1.86
C MET A 1 14.60 1.46 -2.50
N ILE A 2 13.85 2.29 -1.75
CA ILE A 2 13.06 3.41 -2.31
C ILE A 2 13.88 4.44 -3.11
N LYS A 3 15.10 4.82 -2.66
CA LYS A 3 15.97 5.74 -3.42
C LYS A 3 16.28 5.21 -4.83
N ASN A 4 16.56 3.91 -4.96
CA ASN A 4 16.82 3.26 -6.25
C ASN A 4 15.54 3.15 -7.09
N SER A 5 14.38 2.90 -6.47
CA SER A 5 13.09 2.89 -7.19
C SER A 5 12.79 4.26 -7.80
N LYS A 6 13.04 5.34 -7.05
CA LYS A 6 12.87 6.72 -7.55
C LYS A 6 13.78 7.03 -8.74
N SER A 7 15.04 6.58 -8.72
CA SER A 7 15.97 6.81 -9.85
C SER A 7 15.67 5.93 -11.07
N LYS A 8 14.98 4.80 -10.89
CA LYS A 8 14.58 3.87 -11.96
C LYS A 8 13.12 4.04 -12.39
N LYS A 9 12.47 5.14 -12.04
CA LYS A 9 11.09 5.45 -12.38
C LYS A 9 10.89 5.35 -13.90
N LYS A 10 9.95 4.51 -14.35
CA LYS A 10 9.74 4.24 -15.78
C LYS A 10 8.68 5.16 -16.40
N PHE A 11 7.70 5.57 -15.61
CA PHE A 11 6.58 6.40 -16.05
C PHE A 11 6.50 7.69 -15.23
N SER A 12 6.15 8.81 -15.85
CA SER A 12 6.01 10.09 -15.15
C SER A 12 4.96 10.09 -14.04
N LYS A 13 3.91 9.26 -14.18
CA LYS A 13 2.79 9.11 -13.22
C LYS A 13 3.06 8.15 -12.06
N GLU A 14 4.22 7.51 -12.02
CA GLU A 14 4.58 6.56 -10.95
C GLU A 14 5.15 7.29 -9.73
N GLU A 15 4.75 6.96 -8.52
CA GLU A 15 5.26 7.60 -7.31
C GLU A 15 5.69 6.57 -6.27
N PHE A 16 6.84 6.80 -5.65
CA PHE A 16 7.40 5.94 -4.62
C PHE A 16 7.52 6.68 -3.31
N PHE A 17 7.00 6.08 -2.25
CA PHE A 17 6.99 6.65 -0.92
C PHE A 17 7.66 5.69 0.07
N GLN A 18 8.32 6.27 1.07
CA GLN A 18 8.67 5.54 2.28
C GLN A 18 7.67 5.98 3.35
N ALA A 19 6.78 5.07 3.72
CA ALA A 19 5.76 5.30 4.72
C ALA A 19 5.45 3.99 5.43
N ASP A 20 5.07 4.09 6.70
CA ASP A 20 4.42 2.99 7.40
C ASP A 20 2.91 3.07 7.12
N ILE A 21 2.30 1.94 6.74
CA ILE A 21 0.91 1.92 6.31
C ILE A 21 -0.04 2.38 7.43
N GLN A 22 0.22 1.99 8.67
CA GLN A 22 -0.65 2.26 9.82
C GLN A 22 -0.69 3.76 10.13
N SER A 23 0.46 4.44 10.03
CA SER A 23 0.63 5.87 10.30
C SER A 23 0.58 6.77 9.07
N TRP A 24 0.42 6.22 7.85
CA TRP A 24 0.45 7.01 6.61
C TRP A 24 -0.68 8.05 6.56
N LYS A 25 -0.30 9.33 6.42
CA LYS A 25 -1.23 10.48 6.47
C LYS A 25 -1.94 10.80 5.16
N TYR A 26 -1.79 9.96 4.13
CA TYR A 26 -2.48 10.14 2.86
C TYR A 26 -4.00 10.04 3.03
N ARG A 27 -4.74 10.96 2.39
CA ARG A 27 -6.21 11.08 2.49
C ARG A 27 -6.93 10.76 1.18
N GLY A 28 -6.19 10.54 0.09
CA GLY A 28 -6.78 10.10 -1.17
C GLY A 28 -7.26 8.66 -1.08
N LYS A 29 -7.98 8.24 -2.12
CA LYS A 29 -8.58 6.91 -2.19
C LYS A 29 -8.18 6.21 -3.47
N PHE A 30 -8.00 4.90 -3.39
CA PHE A 30 -7.61 4.04 -4.50
C PHE A 30 -8.78 3.17 -4.95
N ASP A 31 -8.84 2.93 -6.26
CA ASP A 31 -9.74 1.94 -6.85
C ASP A 31 -9.22 0.51 -6.58
N TYR A 32 -7.91 0.34 -6.62
CA TYR A 32 -7.23 -0.94 -6.40
C TYR A 32 -6.04 -0.77 -5.44
N ILE A 33 -5.92 -1.67 -4.47
CA ILE A 33 -4.75 -1.77 -3.59
C ILE A 33 -4.21 -3.19 -3.68
N PHE A 34 -2.89 -3.31 -3.83
CA PHE A 34 -2.19 -4.59 -3.87
C PHE A 34 -1.20 -4.66 -2.71
N SER A 35 -1.23 -5.75 -1.97
CA SER A 35 -0.20 -6.10 -0.99
C SER A 35 0.33 -7.48 -1.35
N MET A 36 1.56 -7.56 -1.86
CA MET A 36 2.19 -8.84 -2.19
C MET A 36 3.27 -9.12 -1.16
N GLU A 37 3.20 -10.27 -0.50
CA GLU A 37 4.23 -10.79 0.41
C GLU A 37 4.75 -9.81 1.45
N SER A 38 3.83 -9.07 2.08
CA SER A 38 4.23 -8.00 2.98
C SER A 38 3.27 -7.71 4.13
N ILE A 39 1.97 -7.96 3.99
CA ILE A 39 1.00 -7.50 4.99
C ILE A 39 1.17 -8.21 6.35
N TYR A 40 1.61 -9.47 6.33
CA TYR A 40 1.78 -10.30 7.52
C TYR A 40 3.03 -9.90 8.34
N TYR A 41 3.89 -9.04 7.81
CA TYR A 41 4.96 -8.39 8.58
C TYR A 41 4.49 -7.13 9.32
N SER A 42 3.23 -6.72 9.18
CA SER A 42 2.71 -5.59 9.93
C SER A 42 2.61 -5.93 11.42
N GLU A 43 2.95 -4.97 12.28
CA GLU A 43 2.86 -5.12 13.74
C GLU A 43 1.46 -5.52 14.20
N SER A 44 0.42 -5.04 13.50
CA SER A 44 -0.97 -5.43 13.71
C SER A 44 -1.69 -5.53 12.38
N LEU A 45 -2.03 -6.77 12.01
CA LEU A 45 -2.78 -7.06 10.80
C LEU A 45 -4.15 -6.35 10.80
N ASP A 46 -4.86 -6.34 11.92
CA ASP A 46 -6.14 -5.66 12.08
C ASP A 46 -6.05 -4.14 11.81
N LEU A 47 -5.02 -3.47 12.35
CA LEU A 47 -4.84 -2.04 12.14
C LEU A 47 -4.47 -1.75 10.69
N ALA A 48 -3.60 -2.57 10.09
CA ALA A 48 -3.23 -2.45 8.69
C ALA A 48 -4.45 -2.62 7.77
N LEU A 49 -5.26 -3.67 7.97
CA LEU A 49 -6.46 -3.93 7.18
C LEU A 49 -7.50 -2.82 7.34
N LYS A 50 -7.75 -2.34 8.56
CA LYS A 50 -8.64 -1.17 8.79
C LYS A 50 -8.17 0.07 8.04
N LYS A 51 -6.86 0.28 7.98
CA LYS A 51 -6.26 1.41 7.29
C LYS A 51 -6.35 1.27 5.77
N ILE A 52 -6.07 0.09 5.23
CA ILE A 52 -6.24 -0.23 3.80
C ILE A 52 -7.71 -0.06 3.37
N PHE A 53 -8.66 -0.58 4.16
CA PHE A 53 -10.09 -0.38 3.90
C PHE A 53 -10.46 1.11 3.85
N LYS A 54 -9.93 1.92 4.75
CA LYS A 54 -10.10 3.38 4.73
C LYS A 54 -9.43 4.06 3.54
N LEU A 55 -8.47 3.44 2.86
CA LEU A 55 -7.84 3.97 1.65
C LEU A 55 -8.56 3.53 0.37
N LEU A 56 -9.51 2.59 0.43
CA LEU A 56 -10.31 2.23 -0.72
C LEU A 56 -11.45 3.22 -0.98
N LYS A 57 -11.78 3.41 -2.25
CA LYS A 57 -13.06 3.97 -2.67
C LYS A 57 -14.19 2.96 -2.43
N ASN A 58 -15.44 3.44 -2.43
CA ASN A 58 -16.59 2.54 -2.44
C ASN A 58 -16.55 1.66 -3.69
N GLY A 59 -16.68 0.34 -3.51
CA GLY A 59 -16.54 -0.64 -4.60
C GLY A 59 -15.09 -0.92 -5.02
N GLY A 60 -14.10 -0.28 -4.39
CA GLY A 60 -12.69 -0.58 -4.62
C GLY A 60 -12.31 -1.98 -4.14
N GLN A 61 -11.23 -2.52 -4.69
CA GLN A 61 -10.79 -3.89 -4.43
C GLN A 61 -9.40 -3.93 -3.79
N PHE A 62 -9.24 -4.81 -2.83
CA PHE A 62 -7.96 -5.12 -2.20
C PHE A 62 -7.55 -6.54 -2.55
N PHE A 63 -6.33 -6.67 -3.08
CA PHE A 63 -5.71 -7.94 -3.40
C PHE A 63 -4.52 -8.17 -2.48
N CYS A 64 -4.48 -9.33 -1.85
CA CYS A 64 -3.42 -9.73 -0.94
C CYS A 64 -2.81 -11.05 -1.38
N GLY A 65 -1.52 -11.03 -1.74
CA GLY A 65 -0.69 -12.23 -1.88
C GLY A 65 0.02 -12.52 -0.57
N THR A 66 -0.03 -13.78 -0.13
CA THR A 66 0.66 -14.27 1.06
C THR A 66 1.35 -15.59 0.75
N ASP A 67 2.55 -15.75 1.29
CA ASP A 67 3.35 -16.96 1.18
C ASP A 67 2.66 -18.08 1.98
N LEU A 68 2.59 -19.25 1.38
CA LEU A 68 2.07 -20.49 1.99
C LEU A 68 3.21 -21.33 2.55
#